data_AF-A0A7M3MS24-F1
#
_entry.id   AF-A0A7M3MS24-F1
#
_cell.length_a   1.000
_cell.length_b   1.000
_cell.length_c   1.000
_cell.angle_alpha   90.00
_cell.angle_beta   90.00
_cell.angle_gamma   90.00
#
_symmetry.space_group_name_H-M   'P 1'
#
loop_
_entity.id
_entity.type
_entity.pdbx_description
1 polymer ?
#
loop_
_entity_poly.entity_id
_entity_poly.type
_entity_poly.pdbx_seq_one_letter_code
_entity_poly.pdbx_strand_id
1 'polypeptide(L)'
;MTATDSPALDTGRPYQDEAATAAMAAWFEEREAQEPDAFALVQTFAPKLGAHPQGDGSVAFAMWSPRLTRERVADADIFLEVLDPLDDLDVTVSRATVRFRRTLVPVQRDRDLVWTVARGLGIGTREQLGSFYCLTYRDRDGDWHQVFDPMASSLPYGAFAPAEVYDLDAVQAGRGDRDYWRALASEAGEDRCGSRIVKQGPAANILQLHVPTATSGGTLASLARFYARLARHLVEGRELTPEEQVYAGYDAVQLLPVEPTTVYEKGPAFFAIQEPEPAEDTEGMEHDLRYVDEVTAVLR
;
A
#
# COMPACT_ATOMS: atom_id res chain seq x y z
N MET A 1 19.47 13.77 33.10
CA MET A 1 18.01 13.59 33.09
C MET A 1 17.72 12.55 32.03
N THR A 2 17.56 11.30 32.47
CA THR A 2 17.30 10.14 31.63
C THR A 2 15.87 10.23 31.10
N ALA A 3 15.73 10.14 29.77
CA ALA A 3 14.45 9.94 29.13
C ALA A 3 13.81 8.67 29.72
N THR A 4 12.68 8.84 30.38
CA THR A 4 11.80 7.75 30.77
C THR A 4 11.25 7.13 29.50
N ASP A 5 11.71 5.91 29.17
CA ASP A 5 10.97 5.00 28.29
C ASP A 5 9.55 4.88 28.87
N SER A 6 8.59 5.51 28.21
CA SER A 6 7.18 5.17 28.42
C SER A 6 7.02 3.70 28.05
N PRO A 7 6.50 2.84 28.94
CA PRO A 7 6.29 1.44 28.62
C PRO A 7 5.38 1.36 27.39
N ALA A 8 5.74 0.49 26.44
CA ALA A 8 4.89 0.15 25.31
C ALA A 8 3.53 -0.27 25.87
N LEU A 9 2.53 0.60 25.70
CA LEU A 9 1.14 0.30 26.00
C LEU A 9 0.72 -0.72 24.93
N ASP A 10 0.85 -2.01 25.25
CA ASP A 10 0.22 -3.07 24.46
C ASP A 10 -1.29 -2.97 24.68
N THR A 11 -1.91 -2.06 23.95
CA THR A 11 -3.36 -1.80 23.97
C THR A 11 -4.12 -2.75 23.06
N GLY A 12 -3.43 -3.61 22.31
CA GLY A 12 -4.02 -4.36 21.18
C GLY A 12 -4.55 -3.45 20.07
N ARG A 13 -4.17 -2.17 20.04
CA ARG A 13 -4.60 -1.18 19.04
C ARG A 13 -3.38 -0.45 18.45
N PRO A 14 -3.48 0.03 17.20
CA PRO A 14 -2.51 0.93 16.62
C PRO A 14 -2.30 2.18 17.49
N TYR A 15 -1.06 2.60 17.67
CA TYR A 15 -0.72 3.82 18.41
C TYR A 15 0.52 4.49 17.83
N GLN A 16 0.66 5.80 18.06
CA GLN A 16 1.82 6.56 17.63
C GLN A 16 3.03 6.25 18.52
N ASP A 17 4.16 5.93 17.90
CA ASP A 17 5.47 6.00 18.53
C ASP A 17 5.95 7.45 18.48
N GLU A 18 5.73 8.20 19.56
CA GLU A 18 6.05 9.63 19.64
C GLU A 18 7.54 9.92 19.42
N ALA A 19 8.42 9.08 19.97
CA ALA A 19 9.86 9.27 19.87
C ALA A 19 10.35 9.03 18.44
N ALA A 20 9.89 7.94 17.80
CA ALA A 20 10.22 7.67 16.40
C ALA A 20 9.62 8.71 15.45
N THR A 21 8.40 9.18 15.73
CA THR A 21 7.77 10.26 14.96
C THR A 21 8.57 11.58 15.06
N ALA A 22 8.99 11.95 16.27
CA ALA A 22 9.81 13.14 16.47
C ALA A 22 11.20 13.00 15.81
N ALA A 23 11.79 11.81 15.82
CA ALA A 23 13.05 11.54 15.11
C ALA A 23 12.89 11.68 13.59
N MET A 24 11.75 11.26 13.03
CA MET A 24 11.43 11.44 11.62
C MET A 24 11.28 12.93 11.27
N ALA A 25 10.62 13.72 12.12
CA ALA A 25 10.52 15.18 11.96
C ALA A 25 11.91 15.85 11.96
N ALA A 26 12.74 15.53 12.96
CA ALA A 26 14.11 16.05 13.04
C ALA A 26 14.95 15.67 11.82
N TRP A 27 14.75 14.45 11.28
CA TRP A 27 15.41 14.03 10.05
C TRP A 27 14.96 14.85 8.83
N PHE A 28 13.66 15.16 8.70
CA PHE A 28 13.15 16.03 7.64
C PHE A 28 13.76 17.43 7.71
N GLU A 29 13.76 18.05 8.89
CA GLU A 29 14.37 19.37 9.12
C GLU A 29 15.87 19.37 8.77
N GLU A 30 16.58 18.33 9.18
CA GLU A 30 18.01 18.19 8.89
C GLU A 30 18.28 18.10 7.38
N ARG A 31 17.49 17.30 6.64
CA ARG A 31 17.64 17.17 5.19
C ARG A 31 17.30 18.48 4.48
N GLU A 32 16.23 19.17 4.87
CA GLU A 32 15.90 20.47 4.28
C GLU A 32 17.01 21.50 4.45
N ALA A 33 17.73 21.48 5.58
CA ALA A 33 18.85 22.38 5.82
C ALA A 33 20.12 22.01 5.03
N GLN A 34 20.27 20.75 4.61
CA GLN A 34 21.47 20.22 3.97
C GLN A 34 21.37 20.12 2.44
N GLU A 35 20.17 19.87 1.92
CA GLU A 35 19.99 19.67 0.48
C GLU A 35 20.18 20.98 -0.30
N PRO A 36 20.87 20.94 -1.45
CA PRO A 36 21.28 22.15 -2.15
C PRO A 36 20.12 22.89 -2.83
N ASP A 37 19.04 22.18 -3.16
CA ASP A 37 17.84 22.71 -3.80
C ASP A 37 16.61 21.84 -3.56
N ALA A 38 15.45 22.34 -4.00
CA ALA A 38 14.16 21.67 -3.82
C ALA A 38 14.05 20.34 -4.58
N PHE A 39 14.75 20.17 -5.70
CA PHE A 39 14.69 18.93 -6.46
C PHE A 39 15.45 17.81 -5.73
N ALA A 40 16.67 18.11 -5.25
CA ALA A 40 17.44 17.20 -4.41
C ALA A 40 16.66 16.80 -3.15
N LEU A 41 16.00 17.77 -2.50
CA LEU A 41 15.14 17.52 -1.35
C LEU A 41 14.00 16.54 -1.65
N VAL A 42 13.29 16.74 -2.76
CA VAL A 42 12.21 15.83 -3.19
C VAL A 42 12.75 14.44 -3.53
N GLN A 43 13.92 14.32 -4.16
CA GLN A 43 14.53 13.02 -4.42
C GLN A 43 14.86 12.25 -3.13
N THR A 44 15.21 12.95 -2.06
CA THR A 44 15.47 12.36 -0.74
C THR A 44 14.17 11.93 -0.04
N PHE A 45 13.07 12.67 -0.22
CA PHE A 45 11.80 12.40 0.47
C PHE A 45 10.84 11.46 -0.28
N ALA A 46 10.81 11.50 -1.61
CA ALA A 46 9.89 10.68 -2.40
C ALA A 46 9.96 9.17 -2.06
N PRO A 47 11.14 8.55 -1.82
CA PRO A 47 11.23 7.16 -1.41
C PRO A 47 10.67 6.86 -0.01
N LYS A 48 10.39 7.88 0.80
CA LYS A 48 9.82 7.76 2.16
C LYS A 48 8.30 7.89 2.17
N LEU A 49 7.69 8.32 1.06
CA LEU A 49 6.25 8.45 0.97
C LEU A 49 5.56 7.07 0.97
N GLY A 50 4.35 7.03 1.52
CA GLY A 50 3.56 5.85 1.76
C GLY A 50 3.85 5.17 3.10
N ALA A 51 3.44 3.92 3.25
CA ALA A 51 3.68 3.10 4.43
C ALA A 51 4.90 2.20 4.27
N HIS A 52 5.82 2.27 5.24
CA HIS A 52 7.07 1.51 5.25
C HIS A 52 7.22 0.73 6.56
N PRO A 53 6.89 -0.58 6.56
CA PRO A 53 7.19 -1.46 7.68
C PRO A 53 8.68 -1.45 8.04
N GLN A 54 8.98 -1.46 9.33
CA GLN A 54 10.34 -1.47 9.88
C GLN A 54 10.62 -2.81 10.56
N GLY A 55 11.90 -3.15 10.71
CA GLY A 55 12.32 -4.42 11.31
C GLY A 55 11.97 -4.61 12.79
N ASP A 56 11.57 -3.53 13.48
CA ASP A 56 11.11 -3.57 14.88
C ASP A 56 9.58 -3.72 15.01
N GLY A 57 8.87 -3.89 13.90
CA GLY A 57 7.41 -4.00 13.86
C GLY A 57 6.67 -2.66 13.88
N SER A 58 7.39 -1.53 13.88
CA SER A 58 6.78 -0.23 13.61
C SER A 58 6.55 -0.01 12.11
N VAL A 59 5.70 0.95 11.77
CA VAL A 59 5.43 1.34 10.39
C VAL A 59 5.57 2.86 10.30
N ALA A 60 6.46 3.31 9.43
CA ALA A 60 6.61 4.73 9.13
C ALA A 60 5.66 5.13 8.00
N PHE A 61 4.84 6.14 8.24
CA PHE A 61 3.93 6.71 7.27
C PHE A 61 4.39 8.12 6.90
N ALA A 62 4.44 8.44 5.61
CA ALA A 62 4.56 9.81 5.14
C ALA A 62 3.66 10.06 3.94
N MET A 63 2.87 11.13 3.97
CA MET A 63 1.91 11.46 2.92
C MET A 63 2.04 12.93 2.53
N TRP A 64 2.02 13.20 1.22
CA TRP A 64 1.93 14.55 0.69
C TRP A 64 0.47 14.93 0.49
N SER A 65 0.00 15.93 1.23
CA SER A 65 -1.39 16.40 1.22
C SER A 65 -1.45 17.94 1.24
N PRO A 66 -1.22 18.61 0.08
CA PRO A 66 -1.36 20.07 -0.03
C PRO A 66 -2.79 20.55 0.18
N ARG A 67 -3.76 19.62 0.19
CA ARG A 67 -5.16 19.88 0.50
C ARG A 67 -5.34 20.41 1.92
N LEU A 68 -4.64 19.85 2.90
CA LEU A 68 -4.75 20.25 4.31
C LEU A 68 -4.32 21.70 4.54
N THR A 69 -3.24 22.13 3.87
CA THR A 69 -2.77 23.52 3.91
C THR A 69 -3.77 24.47 3.25
N ARG A 70 -4.30 24.09 2.08
CA ARG A 70 -5.27 24.90 1.32
C ARG A 70 -6.57 25.10 2.10
N GLU A 71 -7.05 24.05 2.75
CA GLU A 71 -8.29 24.04 3.54
C GLU A 71 -8.10 24.57 4.96
N ARG A 72 -6.85 24.82 5.38
CA ARG A 72 -6.47 25.32 6.71
C ARG A 72 -6.96 24.43 7.84
N VAL A 73 -6.83 23.11 7.63
CA VAL A 73 -7.15 22.10 8.64
C VAL A 73 -6.19 22.26 9.83
N ALA A 74 -6.73 22.19 11.05
CA ALA A 74 -5.95 22.26 12.27
C ALA A 74 -5.21 20.94 12.52
N ASP A 75 -4.00 21.00 13.09
CA ASP A 75 -3.16 19.80 13.28
C ASP A 75 -3.82 18.75 14.17
N ALA A 76 -4.58 19.19 15.18
CA ALA A 76 -5.32 18.32 16.09
C ALA A 76 -6.52 17.60 15.43
N ASP A 77 -6.89 17.99 14.21
CA ASP A 77 -8.01 17.44 13.44
C ASP A 77 -7.53 16.54 12.29
N ILE A 78 -6.24 16.18 12.24
CA ILE A 78 -5.65 15.31 11.22
C ILE A 78 -5.19 14.01 11.88
N PHE A 79 -5.53 12.87 11.28
CA PHE A 79 -5.19 11.56 11.80
C PHE A 79 -4.82 10.59 10.68
N LEU A 80 -3.99 9.62 11.01
CA LEU A 80 -3.91 8.37 10.26
C LEU A 80 -5.04 7.47 10.76
N GLU A 81 -6.05 7.25 9.93
CA GLU A 81 -7.09 6.26 10.20
C GLU A 81 -6.54 4.88 9.87
N VAL A 82 -6.60 3.97 10.84
CA VAL A 82 -6.22 2.56 10.69
C VAL A 82 -7.45 1.69 10.90
N LEU A 83 -7.67 0.77 9.97
CA LEU A 83 -8.77 -0.18 9.98
C LEU A 83 -8.19 -1.61 10.07
N ASP A 84 -8.37 -2.23 11.24
CA ASP A 84 -7.96 -3.62 11.47
C ASP A 84 -9.15 -4.55 11.22
N PRO A 85 -9.08 -5.49 10.26
CA PRO A 85 -10.17 -6.43 10.04
C PRO A 85 -10.36 -7.31 11.28
N LEU A 86 -11.61 -7.43 11.74
CA LEU A 86 -11.99 -8.27 12.87
C LEU A 86 -12.37 -9.70 12.44
N ASP A 87 -12.66 -9.87 11.15
CA ASP A 87 -13.02 -11.12 10.51
C ASP A 87 -11.99 -11.46 9.42
N ASP A 88 -11.77 -12.74 9.16
CA ASP A 88 -10.91 -13.18 8.05
C ASP A 88 -11.44 -12.65 6.72
N LEU A 89 -10.55 -12.06 5.92
CA LEU A 89 -10.91 -11.42 4.66
C LEU A 89 -10.38 -12.20 3.46
N ASP A 90 -11.28 -12.71 2.64
CA ASP A 90 -10.94 -13.37 1.37
C ASP A 90 -11.09 -12.38 0.20
N VAL A 91 -9.96 -11.88 -0.30
CA VAL A 91 -9.89 -10.96 -1.45
C VAL A 91 -10.33 -11.59 -2.78
N THR A 92 -10.57 -12.91 -2.82
CA THR A 92 -11.10 -13.58 -4.02
C THR A 92 -12.62 -13.51 -4.10
N VAL A 93 -13.29 -13.08 -3.02
CA VAL A 93 -14.74 -12.91 -2.99
C VAL A 93 -15.11 -11.53 -3.52
N SER A 94 -15.91 -11.50 -4.59
CA SER A 94 -16.29 -10.26 -5.28
C SER A 94 -17.11 -9.26 -4.45
N ARG A 95 -17.73 -9.68 -3.34
CA ARG A 95 -18.49 -8.79 -2.44
C ARG A 95 -18.49 -9.34 -1.02
N ALA A 96 -18.15 -8.50 -0.07
CA ALA A 96 -18.17 -8.86 1.35
C ALA A 96 -18.65 -7.69 2.21
N THR A 97 -19.21 -8.00 3.36
CA THR A 97 -19.48 -7.04 4.44
C THR A 97 -18.61 -7.46 5.61
N VAL A 98 -17.73 -6.57 6.03
CA VAL A 98 -16.61 -6.92 6.93
C VAL A 98 -16.54 -5.89 8.04
N ARG A 99 -16.26 -6.37 9.25
CA ARG A 99 -16.12 -5.54 10.43
C ARG A 99 -14.66 -5.17 10.62
N PHE A 100 -14.44 -3.91 10.96
CA PHE A 100 -13.13 -3.36 11.24
C PHE A 100 -13.14 -2.70 12.61
N ARG A 101 -12.03 -2.80 13.32
CA ARG A 101 -11.72 -1.88 14.40
C ARG A 101 -11.09 -0.64 13.79
N ARG A 102 -11.60 0.54 14.16
CA ARG A 102 -11.13 1.83 13.63
C ARG A 102 -10.35 2.60 14.70
N THR A 103 -9.11 2.95 14.37
CA THR A 103 -8.22 3.68 15.28
C THR A 103 -7.71 4.94 14.58
N LEU A 104 -7.82 6.10 15.22
CA LEU A 104 -7.24 7.34 14.71
C LEU A 104 -5.92 7.60 15.42
N VAL A 105 -4.83 7.43 14.68
CA VAL A 105 -3.47 7.64 15.17
C VAL A 105 -3.07 9.10 14.91
N PRO A 106 -2.58 9.83 15.92
CA PRO A 106 -2.08 11.19 15.72
C PRO A 106 -0.94 11.24 14.70
N VAL A 107 -0.83 12.39 14.03
CA VAL A 107 0.22 12.67 13.04
C VAL A 107 0.92 13.98 13.35
N GLN A 108 2.10 14.16 12.77
CA GLN A 108 2.76 15.45 12.70
C GLN A 108 2.67 15.98 11.28
N ARG A 109 2.63 17.30 11.14
CA ARG A 109 2.59 17.99 9.86
C ARG A 109 3.67 19.07 9.81
N ASP A 110 4.33 19.16 8.67
CA ASP A 110 5.05 20.37 8.24
C ASP A 110 4.63 20.70 6.81
N ARG A 111 4.05 21.89 6.64
CA ARG A 111 3.48 22.37 5.37
C ARG A 111 2.55 21.32 4.75
N ASP A 112 2.94 20.75 3.62
CA ASP A 112 2.14 19.81 2.83
C ASP A 112 2.51 18.35 3.11
N LEU A 113 3.47 18.08 4.01
CA LEU A 113 3.86 16.73 4.41
C LEU A 113 3.27 16.39 5.77
N VAL A 114 2.71 15.19 5.86
CA VAL A 114 2.16 14.62 7.09
C VAL A 114 2.83 13.29 7.34
N TRP A 115 3.24 13.02 8.57
CA TRP A 115 3.89 11.76 8.91
C TRP A 115 3.55 11.29 10.33
N THR A 116 3.71 9.99 10.54
CA THR A 116 3.66 9.36 11.86
C THR A 116 4.41 8.03 11.80
N VAL A 117 5.05 7.66 12.90
CA VAL A 117 5.52 6.28 13.09
C VAL A 117 4.55 5.62 14.04
N ALA A 118 3.96 4.51 13.64
CA ALA A 118 2.95 3.81 14.42
C ALA A 118 3.35 2.36 14.72
N ARG A 119 2.83 1.82 15.81
CA ARG A 119 3.05 0.45 16.29
C ARG A 119 1.70 -0.23 16.55
N GLY A 120 1.71 -1.56 16.60
CA GLY A 120 0.50 -2.36 16.82
C GLY A 120 -0.34 -2.59 15.56
N LEU A 121 0.22 -2.37 14.38
CA LEU A 121 -0.44 -2.66 13.10
C LEU A 121 -0.15 -4.09 12.64
N GLY A 122 -1.12 -4.70 11.96
CA GLY A 122 -0.91 -5.89 11.15
C GLY A 122 -0.14 -5.54 9.88
N ILE A 123 0.94 -6.28 9.60
CA ILE A 123 1.71 -6.14 8.37
C ILE A 123 1.30 -7.27 7.42
N GLY A 124 0.79 -6.88 6.25
CA GLY A 124 0.36 -7.79 5.21
C GLY A 124 1.52 -8.48 4.52
N THR A 125 1.27 -9.71 4.07
CA THR A 125 2.20 -10.52 3.30
C THR A 125 1.44 -11.19 2.15
N ARG A 126 2.13 -12.03 1.38
CA ARG A 126 1.49 -12.84 0.35
C ARG A 126 0.36 -13.72 0.90
N GLU A 127 0.43 -14.13 2.16
CA GLU A 127 -0.46 -15.10 2.78
C GLU A 127 -1.55 -14.47 3.66
N GLN A 128 -1.37 -13.23 4.11
CA GLN A 128 -2.28 -12.55 5.03
C GLN A 128 -2.42 -11.07 4.68
N LEU A 129 -3.59 -10.51 4.94
CA LEU A 129 -3.80 -9.08 4.82
C LEU A 129 -3.25 -8.32 6.04
N GLY A 130 -2.75 -7.12 5.79
CA GLY A 130 -2.36 -6.15 6.80
C GLY A 130 -3.51 -5.26 7.25
N SER A 131 -3.19 -4.36 8.19
CA SER A 131 -4.07 -3.24 8.53
C SER A 131 -4.27 -2.33 7.33
N PHE A 132 -5.48 -1.83 7.16
CA PHE A 132 -5.76 -0.81 6.15
C PHE A 132 -5.55 0.59 6.72
N TYR A 133 -5.17 1.55 5.89
CA TYR A 133 -4.95 2.92 6.33
C TYR A 133 -5.32 3.96 5.27
N CYS A 134 -5.68 5.15 5.77
CA CYS A 134 -5.72 6.37 4.99
C CYS A 134 -5.52 7.57 5.90
N LEU A 135 -5.23 8.73 5.31
CA LEU A 135 -5.25 9.99 6.05
C LEU A 135 -6.69 10.44 6.18
N THR A 136 -7.14 10.73 7.39
CA THR A 136 -8.45 11.32 7.64
C THR A 136 -8.30 12.67 8.33
N TYR A 137 -9.22 13.58 8.06
CA TYR A 137 -9.27 14.84 8.78
C TYR A 137 -10.68 15.36 8.91
N ARG A 138 -10.89 16.18 9.94
CA ARG A 138 -12.12 16.94 10.15
C ARG A 138 -11.92 18.37 9.65
N ASP A 139 -12.81 18.86 8.80
CA ASP A 139 -12.76 20.23 8.33
C ASP A 139 -13.37 21.22 9.34
N ARG A 140 -13.39 22.51 8.99
CA ARG A 140 -13.92 23.58 9.85
C ARG A 140 -15.43 23.50 10.10
N ASP A 141 -16.16 22.83 9.20
CA ASP A 141 -17.61 22.66 9.25
C ASP A 141 -17.96 21.39 10.06
N GLY A 142 -16.95 20.62 10.43
CA GLY A 142 -17.05 19.40 11.24
C GLY A 142 -17.15 18.13 10.42
N ASP A 143 -17.06 18.23 9.08
CA ASP A 143 -17.19 17.10 8.17
C ASP A 143 -15.88 16.30 8.11
N TRP A 144 -16.00 14.97 8.09
CA TRP A 144 -14.87 14.06 7.96
C TRP A 144 -14.54 13.79 6.50
N HIS A 145 -13.26 13.86 6.17
CA HIS A 145 -12.72 13.63 4.83
C HIS A 145 -11.64 12.57 4.88
N GLN A 146 -11.49 11.82 3.79
CA GLN A 146 -10.40 10.85 3.59
C GLN A 146 -9.51 11.27 2.43
N VAL A 147 -8.22 11.01 2.57
CA VAL A 147 -7.20 11.15 1.53
C VAL A 147 -6.46 9.82 1.43
N PHE A 148 -6.61 9.14 0.30
CA PHE A 148 -5.93 7.88 0.04
C PHE A 148 -4.48 8.11 -0.39
N ASP A 149 -3.63 7.14 -0.07
CA ASP A 149 -2.21 7.24 -0.36
C ASP A 149 -1.90 6.97 -1.84
N PRO A 150 -1.42 7.97 -2.61
CA PRO A 150 -1.03 7.76 -3.99
C PRO A 150 0.26 6.94 -4.13
N MET A 151 1.03 6.77 -3.05
CA MET A 151 2.29 6.03 -3.00
C MET A 151 2.11 4.64 -2.36
N ALA A 152 0.87 4.19 -2.20
CA ALA A 152 0.55 2.92 -1.58
C ALA A 152 1.17 1.73 -2.31
N SER A 153 1.71 0.79 -1.54
CA SER A 153 2.31 -0.43 -2.07
C SER A 153 1.30 -1.54 -2.35
N SER A 154 0.16 -1.53 -1.65
CA SER A 154 -0.94 -2.48 -1.82
C SER A 154 -2.28 -1.77 -1.74
N LEU A 155 -3.14 -2.03 -2.73
CA LEU A 155 -4.48 -1.46 -2.86
C LEU A 155 -5.49 -2.58 -3.19
N PRO A 156 -5.83 -3.45 -2.22
CA PRO A 156 -6.66 -4.63 -2.47
C PRO A 156 -8.04 -4.31 -3.07
N TYR A 157 -8.59 -3.14 -2.75
CA TYR A 157 -9.90 -2.67 -3.20
C TYR A 157 -9.82 -1.45 -4.13
N GLY A 158 -8.65 -1.22 -4.75
CA GLY A 158 -8.47 -0.17 -5.77
C GLY A 158 -8.04 1.20 -5.23
N ALA A 159 -7.81 2.14 -6.14
CA ALA A 159 -7.18 3.44 -5.87
C ALA A 159 -8.03 4.42 -5.04
N PHE A 160 -9.32 4.14 -4.86
CA PHE A 160 -10.24 4.95 -4.07
C PHE A 160 -10.69 4.23 -2.79
N ALA A 161 -9.81 3.38 -2.25
CA ALA A 161 -10.01 2.67 -1.00
C ALA A 161 -8.79 2.89 -0.09
N PRO A 162 -8.92 2.67 1.22
CA PRO A 162 -7.78 2.60 2.13
C PRO A 162 -6.71 1.63 1.62
N ALA A 163 -5.45 2.04 1.73
CA ALA A 163 -4.31 1.23 1.36
C ALA A 163 -4.01 0.18 2.43
N GLU A 164 -3.32 -0.89 2.07
CA GLU A 164 -2.89 -1.91 3.02
C GLU A 164 -1.42 -1.68 3.41
N VAL A 165 -1.11 -1.83 4.70
CA VAL A 165 0.29 -1.94 5.17
C VAL A 165 0.84 -3.29 4.71
N TYR A 166 1.84 -3.27 3.84
CA TYR A 166 2.29 -4.48 3.16
C TYR A 166 3.82 -4.60 3.11
N ASP A 167 4.33 -5.78 3.41
CA ASP A 167 5.77 -6.05 3.43
C ASP A 167 6.31 -6.34 2.01
N LEU A 168 6.63 -5.26 1.30
CA LEU A 168 7.27 -5.36 -0.02
C LEU A 168 8.65 -6.03 0.04
N ASP A 169 9.41 -5.83 1.12
CA ASP A 169 10.75 -6.39 1.27
C ASP A 169 10.67 -7.91 1.40
N ALA A 170 9.73 -8.45 2.18
CA ALA A 170 9.46 -9.89 2.24
C ALA A 170 9.04 -10.45 0.89
N VAL A 171 8.19 -9.73 0.13
CA VAL A 171 7.83 -10.16 -1.23
C VAL A 171 9.07 -10.23 -2.12
N GLN A 172 9.91 -9.19 -2.14
CA GLN A 172 11.14 -9.19 -2.94
C GLN A 172 12.12 -10.27 -2.47
N ALA A 173 12.21 -10.53 -1.17
CA ALA A 173 13.08 -11.55 -0.60
C ALA A 173 12.62 -12.97 -0.97
N GLY A 174 11.30 -13.21 -0.96
CA GLY A 174 10.66 -14.50 -1.25
C GLY A 174 10.56 -14.85 -2.74
N ARG A 175 11.00 -13.96 -3.63
CA ARG A 175 11.03 -14.21 -5.07
C ARG A 175 11.92 -15.40 -5.44
N GLY A 176 11.33 -16.40 -6.10
CA GLY A 176 12.06 -17.58 -6.61
C GLY A 176 12.92 -17.33 -7.85
N ASP A 177 12.76 -16.18 -8.52
CA ASP A 177 13.46 -15.80 -9.75
C ASP A 177 14.69 -14.91 -9.51
N ARG A 178 15.07 -14.65 -8.25
CA ARG A 178 16.16 -13.72 -7.90
C ARG A 178 17.50 -14.10 -8.51
N ASP A 179 17.84 -15.39 -8.50
CA ASP A 179 19.12 -15.87 -9.04
C ASP A 179 19.17 -15.73 -10.57
N TYR A 180 18.04 -15.91 -11.26
CA TYR A 180 17.93 -15.64 -12.70
C TYR A 180 18.26 -14.17 -12.99
N TRP A 181 17.62 -13.23 -12.29
CA TRP A 181 17.88 -11.80 -12.49
C TRP A 181 19.29 -11.38 -12.08
N ARG A 182 19.87 -11.98 -11.03
CA ARG A 182 21.26 -11.72 -10.61
C ARG A 182 22.26 -12.22 -11.64
N ALA A 183 22.04 -13.41 -12.20
CA ALA A 183 22.86 -13.96 -13.27
C ALA A 183 22.78 -13.05 -14.51
N LEU A 184 21.57 -12.66 -14.90
CA LEU A 184 21.35 -11.75 -16.02
C LEU A 184 22.07 -10.41 -15.82
N ALA A 185 21.96 -9.80 -14.63
CA ALA A 185 22.67 -8.56 -14.29
C ALA A 185 24.20 -8.70 -14.29
N SER A 186 24.72 -9.90 -14.03
CA SER A 186 26.16 -10.19 -14.08
C SER A 186 26.67 -10.32 -15.52
N GLU A 187 25.77 -10.67 -16.45
CA GLU A 187 26.01 -10.69 -17.90
C GLU A 187 25.77 -9.32 -18.55
N ALA A 188 25.16 -8.38 -17.83
CA ALA A 188 25.02 -7.00 -18.28
C ALA A 188 26.42 -6.37 -18.38
N GLY A 189 26.86 -6.08 -19.60
CA GLY A 189 28.03 -5.22 -19.82
C GLY A 189 27.81 -3.81 -19.25
N GLU A 190 28.86 -2.99 -19.27
CA GLU A 190 28.70 -1.56 -18.99
C GLU A 190 27.80 -0.94 -20.06
N ASP A 191 26.57 -0.58 -19.69
CA ASP A 191 25.75 0.27 -20.54
C ASP A 191 26.28 1.71 -20.48
N ARG A 192 25.90 2.55 -21.44
CA ARG A 192 26.37 3.95 -21.52
C ARG A 192 26.04 4.81 -20.30
N CYS A 193 25.18 4.31 -19.40
CA CYS A 193 24.69 5.00 -18.22
C CYS A 193 25.21 4.39 -16.91
N GLY A 194 26.03 3.33 -16.97
CA GLY A 194 26.53 2.62 -15.78
C GLY A 194 25.44 1.98 -14.91
N SER A 195 24.23 1.79 -15.45
CA SER A 195 23.03 1.36 -14.72
C SER A 195 23.00 -0.13 -14.42
N ARG A 196 23.83 -0.94 -15.12
CA ARG A 196 23.83 -2.41 -15.07
C ARG A 196 22.46 -3.04 -15.39
N ILE A 197 21.59 -2.29 -16.08
CA ILE A 197 20.29 -2.78 -16.55
C ILE A 197 20.52 -3.66 -17.78
N VAL A 198 20.01 -4.90 -17.72
CA VAL A 198 20.05 -5.81 -18.87
C VAL A 198 19.03 -5.33 -19.90
N LYS A 199 19.53 -4.93 -21.07
CA LYS A 199 18.67 -4.63 -22.22
C LYS A 199 18.56 -5.90 -23.06
N GLN A 200 17.38 -6.51 -23.05
CA GLN A 200 17.07 -7.55 -24.03
C GLN A 200 16.95 -6.94 -25.43
N GLY A 201 17.22 -7.74 -26.46
CA GLY A 201 17.03 -7.33 -27.85
C GLY A 201 15.57 -6.96 -28.15
N PRO A 202 15.30 -6.33 -29.30
CA PRO A 202 13.94 -5.98 -29.67
C PRO A 202 13.08 -7.25 -29.81
N ALA A 203 11.87 -7.23 -29.24
CA ALA A 203 10.87 -8.27 -29.48
C ALA A 203 10.29 -8.09 -30.89
N ALA A 204 10.18 -9.17 -31.67
CA ALA A 204 9.57 -9.12 -32.99
C ALA A 204 8.04 -9.25 -32.90
N ASN A 205 7.57 -10.08 -31.95
CA ASN A 205 6.15 -10.33 -31.71
C ASN A 205 5.83 -10.20 -30.22
N ILE A 206 4.83 -9.37 -29.89
CA ILE A 206 4.40 -9.11 -28.52
C ILE A 206 2.97 -9.64 -28.33
N LEU A 207 2.77 -10.51 -27.34
CA LEU A 207 1.46 -10.98 -26.92
C LEU A 207 0.86 -9.99 -25.92
N GLN A 208 -0.17 -9.26 -26.32
CA GLN A 208 -0.94 -8.41 -25.40
C GLN A 208 -1.96 -9.26 -24.64
N LEU A 209 -1.91 -9.21 -23.32
CA LEU A 209 -2.80 -9.97 -22.43
C LEU A 209 -3.58 -9.03 -21.53
N HIS A 210 -4.91 -9.11 -21.64
CA HIS A 210 -5.80 -8.51 -20.65
C HIS A 210 -5.97 -9.47 -19.47
N VAL A 211 -5.37 -9.16 -18.31
CA VAL A 211 -5.21 -10.12 -17.19
C VAL A 211 -6.54 -10.76 -16.74
N PRO A 212 -7.64 -10.01 -16.54
CA PRO A 212 -8.93 -10.58 -16.16
C PRO A 212 -9.51 -11.62 -17.13
N THR A 213 -9.06 -11.61 -18.38
CA THR A 213 -9.60 -12.47 -19.45
C THR A 213 -8.56 -13.42 -20.03
N ALA A 214 -7.29 -13.30 -19.63
CA ALA A 214 -6.19 -14.11 -20.16
C ALA A 214 -6.31 -15.59 -19.75
N THR A 215 -6.77 -15.85 -18.53
CA THR A 215 -7.00 -17.22 -18.04
C THR A 215 -8.38 -17.33 -17.42
N SER A 216 -8.89 -18.56 -17.30
CA SER A 216 -10.17 -18.82 -16.62
C SER A 216 -10.21 -18.31 -15.16
N GLY A 217 -9.04 -18.20 -14.52
CA GLY A 217 -8.93 -17.68 -13.15
C GLY A 217 -8.76 -16.17 -13.05
N GLY A 218 -8.71 -15.43 -14.15
CA GLY A 218 -8.83 -13.96 -14.19
C GLY A 218 -7.86 -13.12 -13.36
N THR A 219 -6.74 -13.68 -12.89
CA THR A 219 -5.79 -13.01 -11.97
C THR A 219 -4.36 -13.19 -12.41
N LEU A 220 -3.47 -12.30 -11.96
CA LEU A 220 -2.02 -12.46 -12.14
C LEU A 220 -1.51 -13.78 -11.56
N ALA A 221 -2.07 -14.23 -10.43
CA ALA A 221 -1.72 -15.52 -9.83
C ALA A 221 -2.11 -16.71 -10.73
N SER A 222 -3.26 -16.65 -11.38
CA SER A 222 -3.69 -17.67 -12.35
C SER A 222 -2.82 -17.68 -13.59
N LEU A 223 -2.44 -16.51 -14.10
CA LEU A 223 -1.52 -16.36 -15.23
C LEU A 223 -0.12 -16.87 -14.90
N ALA A 224 0.41 -16.56 -13.72
CA ALA A 224 1.71 -17.06 -13.27
C ALA A 224 1.75 -18.59 -13.17
N ARG A 225 0.68 -19.21 -12.62
CA ARG A 225 0.54 -20.66 -12.59
C ARG A 225 0.46 -21.26 -13.99
N PHE A 226 -0.20 -20.59 -14.93
CA PHE A 226 -0.27 -21.02 -16.32
C PHE A 226 1.14 -21.07 -16.94
N TYR A 227 1.92 -19.99 -16.83
CA TYR A 227 3.29 -19.95 -17.35
C TYR A 227 4.23 -20.97 -16.67
N ALA A 228 4.07 -21.20 -15.36
CA ALA A 228 4.85 -22.22 -14.66
C ALA A 228 4.56 -23.64 -15.20
N ARG A 229 3.30 -23.95 -15.52
CA ARG A 229 2.95 -25.24 -16.16
C ARG A 229 3.49 -25.33 -17.58
N LEU A 230 3.34 -24.26 -18.38
CA LEU A 230 3.85 -24.19 -19.75
C LEU A 230 5.37 -24.40 -19.79
N ALA A 231 6.12 -23.71 -18.93
CA ALA A 231 7.57 -23.87 -18.81
C ALA A 231 7.95 -25.33 -18.51
N ARG A 232 7.22 -26.00 -17.60
CA ARG A 232 7.45 -27.42 -17.32
C ARG A 232 7.17 -28.31 -18.53
N HIS A 233 6.09 -28.07 -19.28
CA HIS A 233 5.79 -28.83 -20.48
C HIS A 233 6.88 -28.69 -21.55
N LEU A 234 7.42 -27.47 -21.74
CA LEU A 234 8.55 -27.21 -22.64
C LEU A 234 9.82 -27.96 -22.19
N VAL A 235 10.17 -27.89 -20.91
CA VAL A 235 11.35 -28.57 -20.35
C VAL A 235 11.25 -30.10 -20.48
N GLU A 236 10.05 -30.65 -20.29
CA GLU A 236 9.80 -32.09 -20.40
C GLU A 236 9.58 -32.56 -21.86
N GLY A 237 9.57 -31.65 -22.84
CA GLY A 237 9.35 -31.98 -24.26
C GLY A 237 7.95 -32.52 -24.55
N ARG A 238 6.94 -32.12 -23.77
CA ARG A 238 5.54 -32.53 -23.98
C ARG A 238 4.94 -31.78 -25.17
N GLU A 239 3.97 -32.42 -25.83
CA GLU A 239 3.15 -31.75 -26.82
C GLU A 239 2.29 -30.66 -26.15
N LEU A 240 2.40 -29.43 -26.66
CA LEU A 240 1.66 -28.28 -26.16
C LEU A 240 0.22 -28.31 -26.67
N THR A 241 -0.73 -27.98 -25.80
CA THR A 241 -2.11 -27.73 -26.20
C THR A 241 -2.21 -26.52 -27.15
N PRO A 242 -3.31 -26.38 -27.93
CA PRO A 242 -3.48 -25.20 -28.80
C PRO A 242 -3.39 -23.86 -28.06
N GLU A 243 -3.89 -23.79 -26.83
CA GLU A 243 -3.77 -22.60 -25.99
C GLU A 243 -2.30 -22.33 -25.63
N GLU A 244 -1.59 -23.33 -25.12
CA GLU A 244 -0.17 -23.21 -24.77
C GLU A 244 0.73 -22.81 -25.96
N GLN A 245 0.40 -23.27 -27.17
CA GLN A 245 1.11 -22.85 -28.38
C GLN A 245 0.99 -21.35 -28.65
N VAL A 246 -0.18 -20.75 -28.39
CA VAL A 246 -0.36 -19.29 -28.48
C VAL A 246 0.52 -18.60 -27.46
N TYR A 247 0.53 -19.05 -26.20
CA TYR A 247 1.30 -18.42 -25.14
C TYR A 247 2.82 -18.58 -25.28
N ALA A 248 3.28 -19.65 -25.92
CA ALA A 248 4.70 -19.91 -26.19
C ALA A 248 5.20 -19.29 -27.52
N GLY A 249 4.30 -18.85 -28.39
CA GLY A 249 4.63 -18.42 -29.76
C GLY A 249 5.13 -16.98 -29.91
N TYR A 250 5.29 -16.24 -28.81
CA TYR A 250 5.66 -14.82 -28.81
C TYR A 250 6.95 -14.56 -28.04
N ASP A 251 7.68 -13.52 -28.46
CA ASP A 251 8.98 -13.14 -27.87
C ASP A 251 8.79 -12.40 -26.54
N ALA A 252 7.67 -11.70 -26.38
CA ALA A 252 7.38 -10.88 -25.22
C ALA A 252 5.88 -10.85 -24.88
N VAL A 253 5.58 -10.50 -23.64
CA VAL A 253 4.23 -10.33 -23.12
C VAL A 253 4.05 -8.89 -22.67
N GLN A 254 2.92 -8.29 -23.04
CA GLN A 254 2.49 -7.00 -22.52
C GLN A 254 1.20 -7.20 -21.73
N LEU A 255 1.27 -7.01 -20.41
CA LEU A 255 0.13 -7.11 -19.52
C LEU A 255 -0.69 -5.82 -19.54
N LEU A 256 -2.02 -5.96 -19.55
CA LEU A 256 -2.97 -4.86 -19.52
C LEU A 256 -4.16 -5.20 -18.59
N PRO A 257 -4.69 -4.23 -17.81
CA PRO A 257 -3.93 -3.12 -17.23
C PRO A 257 -2.94 -3.65 -16.17
N VAL A 258 -1.84 -2.93 -15.94
CA VAL A 258 -0.91 -3.21 -14.82
C VAL A 258 -1.23 -2.32 -13.62
N GLU A 259 -1.61 -1.07 -13.88
CA GLU A 259 -1.98 -0.11 -12.85
C GLU A 259 -3.44 -0.31 -12.39
N PRO A 260 -3.75 -0.03 -11.11
CA PRO A 260 -5.12 0.02 -10.63
C PRO A 260 -5.97 0.95 -11.48
N THR A 261 -7.17 0.52 -11.84
CA THR A 261 -8.06 1.32 -12.69
C THR A 261 -8.62 2.48 -11.88
N THR A 262 -8.29 3.71 -12.26
CA THR A 262 -8.77 4.95 -11.62
C THR A 262 -10.09 5.47 -12.20
N VAL A 263 -10.63 4.80 -13.21
CA VAL A 263 -11.85 5.20 -13.91
C VAL A 263 -12.92 4.14 -13.71
N TYR A 264 -13.84 4.40 -12.77
CA TYR A 264 -15.10 3.68 -12.63
C TYR A 264 -16.26 4.68 -12.61
N GLU A 265 -16.57 5.26 -13.78
CA GLU A 265 -17.45 6.43 -13.93
C GLU A 265 -18.92 6.22 -13.52
N LYS A 266 -19.38 4.99 -13.28
CA LYS A 266 -20.82 4.68 -13.18
C LYS A 266 -21.24 3.70 -12.10
N GLY A 267 -20.36 3.35 -11.16
CA GLY A 267 -20.77 2.46 -10.08
C GLY A 267 -20.29 2.88 -8.70
N PRO A 268 -20.81 2.20 -7.67
CA PRO A 268 -20.53 2.50 -6.28
C PRO A 268 -19.07 2.22 -5.94
N ALA A 269 -18.58 2.86 -4.87
CA ALA A 269 -17.23 2.64 -4.36
C ALA A 269 -16.96 1.16 -4.06
N PHE A 270 -15.71 0.74 -4.31
CA PHE A 270 -15.22 -0.61 -3.99
C PHE A 270 -15.03 -0.82 -2.48
N PHE A 271 -14.89 0.27 -1.73
CA PHE A 271 -14.81 0.28 -0.28
C PHE A 271 -15.72 1.39 0.24
N ALA A 272 -16.65 1.05 1.13
CA ALA A 272 -17.55 2.02 1.75
C ALA A 272 -17.78 1.68 3.22
N ILE A 273 -17.33 2.55 4.11
CA ILE A 273 -17.63 2.48 5.54
C ILE A 273 -19.11 2.82 5.72
N GLN A 274 -19.81 1.96 6.45
CA GLN A 274 -21.14 2.21 6.99
C GLN A 274 -20.94 2.77 8.38
N GLU A 275 -21.10 4.08 8.52
CA GLU A 275 -21.12 4.71 9.84
C GLU A 275 -22.29 4.12 10.63
N PRO A 276 -22.08 3.74 11.91
CA PRO A 276 -23.17 3.29 12.76
C PRO A 276 -24.21 4.41 12.89
N GLU A 277 -25.49 4.03 12.85
CA GLU A 277 -26.59 4.96 13.18
C GLU A 277 -26.29 5.56 14.57
N PRO A 278 -26.37 6.90 14.73
CA PRO A 278 -26.15 7.53 16.02
C PRO A 278 -27.16 6.92 17.00
N ALA A 279 -26.66 6.35 18.09
CA ALA A 279 -27.54 5.82 19.12
C ALA A 279 -28.45 6.95 19.62
N GLU A 280 -29.77 6.75 19.52
CA GLU A 280 -30.73 7.60 20.24
C GLU A 280 -30.37 7.46 21.74
N ASP A 281 -29.97 8.58 22.35
CA ASP A 281 -29.57 8.74 23.76
C ASP A 281 -28.17 8.25 24.19
N THR A 282 -27.14 9.03 23.86
CA THR A 282 -25.92 9.15 24.68
C THR A 282 -25.56 10.62 24.92
N GLU A 283 -26.40 11.33 25.69
CA GLU A 283 -25.98 12.58 26.33
C GLU A 283 -24.96 12.25 27.44
N GLY A 284 -23.69 12.65 27.25
CA GLY A 284 -22.73 12.81 28.34
C GLY A 284 -21.51 11.88 28.38
N MET A 285 -21.26 11.03 27.36
CA MET A 285 -19.96 10.38 27.22
C MET A 285 -19.07 11.16 26.26
N GLU A 286 -17.95 11.70 26.78
CA GLU A 286 -16.84 12.21 25.98
C GLU A 286 -16.21 10.99 25.28
N HIS A 287 -16.73 10.65 24.10
CA HIS A 287 -16.16 9.59 23.28
C HIS A 287 -14.75 10.03 22.88
N ASP A 288 -13.74 9.28 23.32
CA ASP A 288 -12.39 9.42 22.79
C ASP A 288 -12.44 9.03 21.30
N LEU A 289 -12.54 10.03 20.44
CA LEU A 289 -12.67 9.88 18.99
C LEU A 289 -11.51 9.06 18.37
N ARG A 290 -10.40 8.90 19.10
CA ARG A 290 -9.26 8.08 18.68
C ARG A 290 -9.59 6.59 18.58
N TYR A 291 -10.69 6.16 19.20
CA TYR A 291 -11.03 4.76 19.35
C TYR A 291 -12.49 4.51 19.00
N VAL A 292 -12.74 3.94 17.83
CA VAL A 292 -14.05 3.41 17.46
C VAL A 292 -13.95 1.89 17.41
N ASP A 293 -14.67 1.24 18.31
CA ASP A 293 -14.50 -0.18 18.58
C ASP A 293 -14.86 -1.06 17.38
N GLU A 294 -15.86 -0.65 16.58
CA GLU A 294 -16.28 -1.40 15.41
C GLU A 294 -16.93 -0.47 14.37
N VAL A 295 -16.52 -0.60 13.11
CA VAL A 295 -17.21 -0.08 11.92
C VAL A 295 -17.41 -1.21 10.92
N THR A 296 -18.47 -1.14 10.12
CA THR A 296 -18.72 -2.12 9.05
C THR A 296 -18.38 -1.50 7.71
N ALA A 297 -17.72 -2.23 6.81
CA ALA A 297 -17.50 -1.78 5.44
C ALA A 297 -18.06 -2.77 4.43
N VAL A 298 -18.62 -2.23 3.34
CA VAL A 298 -19.02 -2.99 2.16
C VAL A 298 -17.87 -2.97 1.15
N LEU A 299 -17.38 -4.16 0.83
CA LEU A 299 -16.23 -4.40 -0.05
C LEU A 299 -16.73 -5.01 -1.36
N ARG A 300 -16.16 -4.62 -2.50
CA ARG A 300 -16.55 -5.07 -3.84
C ARG A 300 -15.35 -5.30 -4.75
#